data_AF-A0A0H4CV18-F1
#
_entry.id   AF-A0A0H4CV18-F1
#
_cell.length_a   1.000
_cell.length_b   1.000
_cell.length_c   1.000
_cell.angle_alpha   90.00
_cell.angle_beta   90.00
_cell.angle_gamma   90.00
#
_symmetry.space_group_name_H-M   'P 1'
#
loop_
_entity.id
_entity.type
_entity.pdbx_description
1 polymer ?
#
loop_
_entity_poly.entity_id
_entity_poly.type
_entity_poly.pdbx_seq_one_letter_code
_entity_poly.pdbx_strand_id
1 'polypeptide(L)'
;AVSSFGISGTNAHAILEQAPETDNAAEPVVRDGVLVPWVVSGRGVDGVRAQAAGLREWVLEHPQHSATDIGFSLLSSRSLHRDRLVVLGSDRQVLVDGLAAAAEGAPWPGLVQSSGDVSLSRAVFVFPGQ
;
A
#
# COMPACT_ATOMS: atom_id res chain seq x y z
N ALA A 1 27.68 -12.31 -9.68
CA ALA A 1 28.80 -11.88 -8.81
C ALA A 1 29.08 -10.39 -9.02
N VAL A 2 29.58 -9.70 -8.01
CA VAL A 2 29.96 -8.27 -8.03
C VAL A 2 31.41 -8.15 -7.59
N SER A 3 32.20 -7.37 -8.32
CA SER A 3 33.60 -7.05 -7.97
C SER A 3 33.75 -5.55 -7.77
N SER A 4 34.54 -5.16 -6.77
CA SER A 4 34.92 -3.77 -6.50
C SER A 4 36.42 -3.68 -6.27
N PHE A 5 37.06 -2.71 -6.93
CA PHE A 5 38.50 -2.48 -6.89
C PHE A 5 38.75 -1.01 -6.52
N GLY A 6 39.20 -0.77 -5.29
CA GLY A 6 39.48 0.57 -4.79
C GLY A 6 40.80 1.11 -5.34
N ILE A 7 40.87 2.43 -5.55
CA ILE A 7 42.08 3.10 -6.04
C ILE A 7 43.28 2.97 -5.08
N SER A 8 43.02 2.70 -3.80
CA SER A 8 44.03 2.40 -2.78
C SER A 8 44.59 0.96 -2.87
N GLY A 9 44.04 0.10 -3.73
CA GLY A 9 44.40 -1.31 -3.88
C GLY A 9 43.55 -2.30 -3.07
N THR A 10 42.51 -1.85 -2.36
CA THR A 10 41.59 -2.74 -1.64
C THR A 10 40.57 -3.35 -2.60
N ASN A 11 40.50 -4.68 -2.63
CA ASN A 11 39.60 -5.41 -3.52
C ASN A 11 38.54 -6.19 -2.73
N ALA A 12 37.32 -6.20 -3.22
CA ALA A 12 36.22 -6.99 -2.68
C ALA A 12 35.49 -7.73 -3.81
N HIS A 13 35.10 -8.99 -3.56
CA HIS A 13 34.36 -9.82 -4.50
C HIS A 13 33.21 -10.52 -3.77
N ALA A 14 32.00 -10.42 -4.31
CA ALA A 14 30.80 -11.04 -3.75
C ALA A 14 30.14 -11.93 -4.80
N ILE A 15 29.87 -13.18 -4.44
CA ILE A 15 29.07 -14.10 -5.24
C ILE A 15 27.64 -14.02 -4.70
N LEU A 16 26.69 -13.81 -5.62
CA LEU A 16 25.26 -13.72 -5.32
C LEU A 16 24.60 -14.88 -6.04
N GLU A 17 23.77 -15.63 -5.31
CA GLU A 17 22.97 -16.72 -5.83
C GLU A 17 21.49 -16.34 -5.77
N GLN A 18 20.70 -16.92 -6.67
CA GLN A 18 19.25 -16.74 -6.65
C GLN A 18 18.66 -17.41 -5.41
N ALA A 19 17.74 -16.73 -4.72
CA ALA A 19 17.00 -17.36 -3.64
C ALA A 19 16.21 -18.58 -4.17
N PRO A 20 16.10 -19.67 -3.41
CA PRO A 20 15.29 -20.81 -3.82
C PRO A 20 13.85 -20.37 -4.06
N GLU A 21 13.19 -20.98 -5.03
CA GLU A 21 11.76 -20.78 -5.22
C GLU A 21 11.02 -21.32 -3.99
N THR A 22 10.30 -20.44 -3.31
CA THR A 22 9.35 -20.84 -2.28
C THR A 22 8.04 -21.15 -2.97
N ASP A 23 7.47 -22.34 -2.73
CA ASP A 23 6.12 -22.67 -3.15
C ASP A 23 5.17 -21.60 -2.59
N ASN A 24 4.43 -20.93 -3.49
CA ASN A 24 3.39 -19.99 -3.10
C ASN A 24 2.38 -20.75 -2.25
N ALA A 25 2.26 -20.36 -0.98
CA ALA A 25 1.20 -20.86 -0.12
C ALA A 25 -0.16 -20.64 -0.81
N ALA A 26 -1.07 -21.60 -0.67
CA ALA A 26 -2.39 -21.53 -1.29
C ALA A 26 -3.03 -20.15 -1.05
N GLU A 27 -3.41 -19.49 -2.14
CA GLU A 27 -4.04 -18.17 -2.05
C GLU A 27 -5.34 -18.30 -1.23
N PRO A 28 -5.50 -17.53 -0.15
CA PRO A 28 -6.76 -17.51 0.57
C PRO A 28 -7.86 -17.03 -0.39
N VAL A 29 -8.99 -17.76 -0.42
CA VAL A 29 -10.13 -17.39 -1.26
C VAL A 29 -10.70 -16.06 -0.78
N VAL A 30 -10.37 -14.98 -1.47
CA VAL A 30 -11.00 -13.67 -1.30
C VAL A 30 -12.39 -13.76 -1.89
N ARG A 31 -13.41 -13.43 -1.11
CA ARG A 31 -14.79 -13.35 -1.61
C ARG A 31 -14.97 -12.06 -2.40
N ASP A 32 -15.54 -12.18 -3.59
CA ASP A 32 -15.95 -11.01 -4.38
C ASP A 32 -16.93 -10.13 -3.57
N GLY A 33 -16.81 -8.81 -3.75
CA GLY A 33 -17.69 -7.82 -3.11
C GLY A 33 -17.31 -7.40 -1.69
N VAL A 34 -16.20 -7.90 -1.13
CA VAL A 34 -15.66 -7.40 0.15
C VAL A 34 -14.92 -6.08 -0.09
N LEU A 35 -15.25 -5.06 0.71
CA LEU A 35 -14.50 -3.79 0.68
C LEU A 35 -13.06 -4.01 1.15
N VAL A 36 -12.10 -3.64 0.31
CA VAL A 36 -10.67 -3.68 0.62
C VAL A 36 -10.17 -2.26 0.86
N PRO A 37 -9.46 -2.00 1.98
CA PRO A 37 -8.82 -0.72 2.23
C PRO A 37 -7.43 -0.65 1.59
N TRP A 38 -7.20 0.36 0.75
CA TRP A 38 -5.86 0.78 0.34
C TRP A 38 -5.43 2.00 1.13
N VAL A 39 -4.49 1.78 2.05
CA VAL A 39 -3.93 2.85 2.90
C VAL A 39 -2.75 3.49 2.18
N VAL A 40 -2.82 4.79 1.96
CA VAL A 40 -1.75 5.62 1.39
C VAL A 40 -1.32 6.60 2.46
N SER A 41 -0.01 6.70 2.72
CA SER A 41 0.53 7.65 3.69
C SER A 41 1.78 8.34 3.16
N GLY A 42 1.98 9.58 3.55
CA GLY A 42 3.11 10.40 3.14
C GLY A 42 3.41 11.50 4.14
N ARG A 43 4.43 12.30 3.87
CA ARG A 43 4.74 13.49 4.68
C ARG A 43 4.03 14.69 4.08
N GLY A 44 3.00 15.19 4.77
CA GLY A 44 2.15 16.28 4.28
C GLY A 44 1.21 15.85 3.14
N VAL A 45 0.31 16.76 2.78
CA VAL A 45 -0.72 16.55 1.74
C VAL A 45 -0.09 16.19 0.39
N ASP A 46 0.96 16.91 -0.02
CA ASP A 46 1.62 16.67 -1.30
C ASP A 46 2.35 15.32 -1.33
N GLY A 47 2.90 14.89 -0.18
CA GLY A 47 3.48 13.56 -0.04
C GLY A 47 2.44 12.46 -0.20
N VAL A 48 1.25 12.62 0.36
CA VAL A 48 0.14 11.66 0.19
C VAL A 48 -0.33 11.62 -1.27
N ARG A 49 -0.46 12.78 -1.92
CA ARG A 49 -0.85 12.86 -3.35
C ARG A 49 0.17 12.17 -4.26
N ALA A 50 1.46 12.41 -4.03
CA ALA A 50 2.53 11.76 -4.79
C ALA A 50 2.52 10.23 -4.61
N GLN A 51 2.29 9.75 -3.39
CA GLN A 51 2.16 8.32 -3.12
C GLN A 51 0.92 7.71 -3.78
N ALA A 52 -0.22 8.42 -3.79
CA ALA A 52 -1.41 7.97 -4.48
C ALA A 52 -1.19 7.85 -6.00
N ALA A 53 -0.52 8.84 -6.61
CA ALA A 53 -0.19 8.82 -8.03
C ALA A 53 0.75 7.66 -8.39
N GLY A 54 1.83 7.48 -7.63
CA GLY A 54 2.79 6.40 -7.85
C GLY A 54 2.18 5.01 -7.62
N LEU A 55 1.33 4.85 -6.60
CA LEU A 55 0.61 3.60 -6.39
C LEU A 55 -0.35 3.31 -7.55
N ARG A 56 -1.08 4.31 -8.05
CA ARG A 56 -1.99 4.15 -9.19
C ARG A 56 -1.24 3.65 -10.42
N GLU A 57 -0.12 4.30 -10.76
CA GLU A 57 0.73 3.90 -11.89
C GLU A 57 1.20 2.45 -11.74
N TRP A 58 1.79 2.12 -10.58
CA TRP A 58 2.26 0.77 -10.31
C TRP A 58 1.15 -0.28 -10.41
N VAL A 59 -0.03 0.00 -9.87
CA VAL A 59 -1.18 -0.90 -9.94
C VAL A 59 -1.65 -1.11 -11.38
N LEU A 60 -1.64 -0.07 -12.22
CA LEU A 60 -2.02 -0.20 -13.64
C LEU A 60 -1.02 -1.08 -14.41
N GLU A 61 0.27 -1.01 -14.07
CA GLU A 61 1.33 -1.81 -14.70
C GLU A 61 1.36 -3.26 -14.22
N HIS A 62 0.77 -3.57 -13.06
CA HIS A 62 0.84 -4.91 -12.43
C HIS A 62 -0.56 -5.51 -12.18
N PRO A 63 -1.35 -5.80 -13.25
CA PRO A 63 -2.72 -6.29 -13.14
C PRO A 63 -2.84 -7.66 -12.47
N GLN A 64 -1.76 -8.45 -12.42
CA GLN A 64 -1.71 -9.79 -11.84
C GLN A 64 -1.86 -9.82 -10.32
N HIS A 65 -1.57 -8.73 -9.60
CA HIS A 65 -1.65 -8.72 -8.13
C HIS A 65 -3.07 -8.43 -7.66
N SER A 66 -3.58 -9.21 -6.72
CA SER A 66 -4.93 -9.01 -6.19
C SER A 66 -5.06 -7.69 -5.42
N ALA A 67 -6.26 -7.12 -5.38
CA ALA A 67 -6.50 -5.91 -4.61
C ALA A 67 -6.27 -6.11 -3.09
N THR A 68 -6.57 -7.31 -2.60
CA THR A 68 -6.38 -7.71 -1.19
C THR A 68 -4.90 -7.77 -0.83
N ASP A 69 -4.06 -8.36 -1.67
CA ASP A 69 -2.60 -8.45 -1.40
C ASP A 69 -1.94 -7.08 -1.42
N ILE A 70 -2.38 -6.20 -2.32
CA ILE A 70 -1.95 -4.81 -2.37
C ILE A 70 -2.34 -4.10 -1.07
N GLY A 71 -3.60 -4.19 -0.67
CA GLY A 71 -4.10 -3.58 0.57
C GLY A 71 -3.37 -4.09 1.82
N PHE A 72 -3.17 -5.41 1.90
CA PHE A 72 -2.39 -6.04 2.96
C PHE A 72 -0.97 -5.50 3.01
N SER A 73 -0.27 -5.49 1.86
CA SER A 73 1.13 -5.06 1.76
C SER A 73 1.29 -3.59 2.15
N LEU A 74 0.37 -2.72 1.74
CA LEU A 74 0.37 -1.30 2.09
C LEU A 74 0.27 -1.06 3.61
N LEU A 75 -0.38 -1.95 4.35
CA LEU A 75 -0.58 -1.81 5.78
C LEU A 75 0.49 -2.54 6.62
N SER A 76 0.95 -3.72 6.17
CA SER A 76 1.78 -4.62 6.97
C SER A 76 3.28 -4.48 6.72
N SER A 77 3.69 -4.03 5.53
CA SER A 77 5.09 -4.04 5.09
C SER A 77 5.72 -2.66 4.95
N ARG A 78 4.90 -1.60 5.02
CA ARG A 78 5.33 -0.22 4.77
C ARG A 78 5.28 0.60 6.05
N SER A 79 6.23 1.52 6.18
CA SER A 79 6.17 2.54 7.23
C SER A 79 4.97 3.45 7.01
N LEU A 80 4.12 3.59 8.02
CA LEU A 80 2.98 4.51 7.99
C LEU A 80 3.41 5.90 8.46
N HIS A 81 3.11 6.90 7.63
CA HIS A 81 3.28 8.30 8.00
C HIS A 81 2.02 8.85 8.69
N ARG A 82 2.18 10.01 9.34
CA ARG A 82 1.09 10.68 10.06
C ARG A 82 -0.04 11.12 9.13
N ASP A 83 0.29 11.69 7.98
CA ASP A 83 -0.69 12.10 6.99
C ASP A 83 -1.07 10.89 6.14
N ARG A 84 -2.34 10.53 6.19
CA ARG A 84 -2.83 9.31 5.56
C ARG A 84 -4.22 9.46 4.98
N LEU A 85 -4.45 8.58 4.03
CA LEU A 85 -5.64 8.43 3.23
C LEU A 85 -5.97 6.94 3.17
N VAL A 86 -7.25 6.61 3.16
CA VAL A 86 -7.74 5.28 2.83
C VAL A 86 -8.69 5.38 1.65
N VAL A 87 -8.45 4.58 0.61
CA VAL A 87 -9.40 4.34 -0.48
C VAL A 87 -10.09 3.01 -0.20
N LEU A 88 -11.41 3.02 -0.07
CA LEU A 88 -12.23 1.82 0.09
C LEU A 88 -12.87 1.47 -1.25
N GLY A 89 -12.75 0.21 -1.67
CA GLY A 89 -13.39 -0.27 -2.89
C GLY A 89 -13.63 -1.78 -2.85
N SER A 90 -14.70 -2.21 -3.52
CA SER A 90 -15.11 -3.61 -3.65
C SER A 90 -14.46 -4.33 -4.83
N ASP A 91 -13.83 -3.57 -5.73
CA ASP A 91 -13.09 -4.07 -6.87
C ASP A 91 -11.90 -3.15 -7.17
N ARG A 92 -11.00 -3.66 -8.03
CA ARG A 92 -9.76 -2.98 -8.39
C ARG A 92 -9.99 -1.65 -9.09
N GLN A 93 -10.98 -1.57 -9.99
CA GLN A 93 -11.19 -0.38 -10.80
C GLN A 93 -11.64 0.80 -9.92
N VAL A 94 -12.55 0.55 -8.99
CA VAL A 94 -12.99 1.55 -8.00
C VAL A 94 -11.82 2.06 -7.16
N LEU A 95 -10.89 1.19 -6.78
CA LEU A 95 -9.69 1.56 -6.02
C LEU A 95 -8.73 2.42 -6.87
N VAL A 96 -8.51 2.06 -8.13
CA VAL A 96 -7.67 2.81 -9.08
C VAL A 96 -8.24 4.21 -9.34
N ASP A 97 -9.56 4.32 -9.53
CA ASP A 97 -10.23 5.61 -9.74
C ASP A 97 -10.18 6.47 -8.47
N GLY A 98 -10.35 5.84 -7.29
CA GLY A 98 -10.17 6.52 -6.01
C GLY A 98 -8.75 7.02 -5.77
N LEU A 99 -7.72 6.28 -6.23
CA LEU A 99 -6.34 6.77 -6.20
C LEU A 99 -6.11 7.95 -7.15
N ALA A 100 -6.78 7.98 -8.31
CA ALA A 100 -6.71 9.12 -9.23
C ALA A 100 -7.29 10.38 -8.57
N ALA A 101 -8.48 10.28 -7.99
CA ALA A 101 -9.10 11.37 -7.25
C ALA A 101 -8.23 11.82 -6.06
N ALA A 102 -7.63 10.86 -5.35
CA ALA A 102 -6.72 11.15 -4.24
C ALA A 102 -5.47 11.93 -4.67
N ALA A 103 -4.87 11.57 -5.81
CA ALA A 103 -3.70 12.24 -6.35
C ALA A 103 -4.02 13.72 -6.71
N GLU A 104 -5.22 13.97 -7.21
CA GLU A 104 -5.72 15.32 -7.50
C GLU A 104 -6.21 16.07 -6.25
N GLY A 105 -6.38 15.36 -5.12
CA GLY A 105 -7.01 15.89 -3.92
C GLY A 105 -8.51 16.19 -4.09
N ALA A 106 -9.16 15.47 -5.00
CA ALA A 106 -10.59 15.53 -5.25
C ALA A 106 -11.36 14.58 -4.30
N PRO A 107 -12.62 14.89 -3.96
CA PRO A 107 -13.46 13.99 -3.20
C PRO A 107 -13.82 12.74 -4.02
N TRP A 108 -13.95 11.59 -3.34
CA TRP A 108 -14.35 10.33 -3.96
C TRP A 108 -15.16 9.45 -2.98
N PRO A 109 -16.17 8.70 -3.43
CA PRO A 109 -16.89 7.75 -2.58
C PRO A 109 -15.94 6.70 -1.95
N GLY A 110 -15.99 6.55 -0.63
CA GLY A 110 -15.09 5.61 0.07
C GLY A 110 -13.67 6.15 0.30
N LEU A 111 -13.41 7.42 -0.02
CA LEU A 111 -12.17 8.11 0.31
C LEU A 111 -12.26 8.67 1.73
N VAL A 112 -11.36 8.23 2.61
CA VAL A 112 -11.27 8.70 4.00
C VAL A 112 -9.91 9.33 4.24
N GLN A 113 -9.88 10.61 4.58
CA GLN A 113 -8.67 11.30 4.95
C GLN A 113 -8.55 11.41 6.47
N SER A 114 -7.34 11.20 6.98
CA SER A 114 -7.02 11.38 8.39
C SER A 114 -5.72 12.15 8.49
N SER A 115 -5.82 13.34 9.09
CA SER A 115 -4.67 14.17 9.46
C SER A 115 -4.62 14.22 10.99
N GLY A 116 -3.64 13.53 11.58
CA GLY A 116 -3.38 13.58 13.03
C GLY A 116 -3.37 12.23 13.74
N ASP A 117 -3.03 12.29 15.03
CA ASP A 117 -3.02 11.13 15.91
C ASP A 117 -4.45 10.79 16.35
N VAL A 118 -4.96 9.66 15.88
CA VAL A 118 -6.21 9.09 16.34
C VAL A 118 -5.87 8.08 17.43
N SER A 119 -6.26 8.36 18.66
CA SER A 119 -6.05 7.44 19.79
C SER A 119 -7.18 6.42 19.83
N LEU A 120 -6.88 5.16 19.46
CA LEU A 120 -7.83 4.05 19.53
C LEU A 120 -8.25 3.69 20.97
N SER A 121 -7.52 4.20 21.99
CA SER A 121 -7.81 3.95 23.40
C SER A 121 -9.14 4.56 23.92
N ARG A 122 -9.91 5.24 23.06
CA ARG A 122 -11.19 5.87 23.41
C ARG A 122 -12.37 5.38 22.55
N ALA A 123 -12.23 4.24 21.88
CA ALA A 123 -13.33 3.67 21.13
C ALA A 123 -14.49 3.29 22.09
N VAL A 124 -15.69 3.79 21.80
CA VAL A 124 -16.93 3.41 22.50
C VAL A 124 -17.68 2.45 21.61
N PHE A 125 -18.01 1.26 22.12
CA PHE A 125 -18.77 0.26 21.39
C PHE A 125 -20.25 0.44 21.72
N VAL A 126 -21.06 0.71 20.70
CA VAL A 126 -22.51 0.93 20.85
C VAL A 126 -23.24 -0.28 20.28
N PHE A 127 -24.07 -0.92 21.10
CA PHE A 127 -24.92 -2.05 20.71
C PHE A 127 -26.37 -1.58 20.73
N PRO A 128 -26.97 -1.24 19.57
CA PRO A 128 -28.35 -0.81 19.52
C PRO A 128 -29.29 -1.94 19.94
N GLY A 129 -30.42 -1.56 20.55
CA GLY A 129 -31.49 -2.50 20.90
C GLY A 129 -32.26 -3.01 19.67
N GLN A 130 -33.26 -3.85 19.95
CA GLN A 130 -34.23 -4.35 18.97
C GLN A 130 -35.28 -3.29 18.61
#